data_AF-A0A6B2RV35-F1
#
_entry.id   AF-A0A6B2RV35-F1
#
_cell.length_a   1.000
_cell.length_b   1.000
_cell.length_c   1.000
_cell.angle_alpha   90.00
_cell.angle_beta   90.00
_cell.angle_gamma   90.00
#
_symmetry.space_group_name_H-M   'P 1'
#
loop_
_entity.id
_entity.type
_entity.pdbx_description
1 polymer ?
#
loop_
_entity_poly.entity_id
_entity_poly.type
_entity_poly.pdbx_seq_one_letter_code
_entity_poly.pdbx_strand_id
1 'polypeptide(L)' 'MDLFWVSALPSDGLEHLHLHPGAARAHLTFFIQAPDAAAATTTARAIARRATESSPALRGWQAVRW' A
#
# COMPACT_ATOMS: atom_id res chain seq x y z
N MET A 1 -1.81 14.39 -1.12
CA MET A 1 -2.66 13.32 -0.55
C MET A 1 -2.00 12.00 -0.88
N ASP A 2 -1.86 11.08 0.07
CA ASP A 2 -1.18 9.81 -0.15
C ASP A 2 -2.10 8.84 -0.92
N LEU A 3 -1.71 8.47 -2.14
CA LEU A 3 -2.52 7.64 -3.05
C LEU A 3 -2.83 6.26 -2.47
N PHE A 4 -1.93 5.70 -1.66
CA PHE A 4 -2.15 4.39 -1.05
C PHE A 4 -3.12 4.48 0.13
N TRP A 5 -3.05 5.56 0.91
CA TRP A 5 -4.02 5.84 1.97
C TRP A 5 -5.43 5.98 1.40
N VAL A 6 -5.58 6.73 0.31
CA VAL A 6 -6.89 6.95 -0.34
C VAL A 6 -7.48 5.66 -0.92
N SER A 7 -6.63 4.72 -1.32
CA SER A 7 -7.05 3.42 -1.84
C SER A 7 -7.35 2.38 -0.75
N ALA A 8 -7.16 2.72 0.53
CA ALA A 8 -7.54 1.87 1.64
C ALA A 8 -9.06 1.96 1.90
N LEU A 9 -9.64 0.83 2.26
CA LEU A 9 -11.02 0.67 2.72
C LEU A 9 -11.05 0.66 4.25
N PRO A 10 -12.16 1.07 4.90
CA PRO A 10 -12.29 0.98 6.35
C PRO A 10 -12.03 -0.44 6.90
N SER A 11 -12.38 -1.47 6.13
CA SER A 11 -12.17 -2.87 6.48
C SER A 11 -10.72 -3.34 6.38
N ASP A 12 -9.82 -2.56 5.77
CA ASP A 12 -8.40 -2.94 5.67
C ASP A 12 -7.67 -2.76 7.00
N GLY A 13 -8.21 -1.99 7.96
CA GLY A 13 -7.53 -1.76 9.24
C GLY A 13 -6.20 -1.01 9.10
N LEU A 14 -6.02 -0.19 8.06
CA LEU A 14 -4.83 0.66 7.90
C LEU A 14 -4.86 1.79 8.94
N GLU A 15 -3.89 1.78 9.84
CA GLU A 15 -3.75 2.82 10.87
C GLU A 15 -2.74 3.88 10.46
N HIS A 16 -1.66 3.46 9.80
CA HIS A 16 -0.59 4.35 9.38
C HIS A 16 0.13 3.86 8.12
N LEU A 17 0.71 4.81 7.39
CA LEU A 17 1.49 4.54 6.19
C LEU A 17 2.69 5.48 6.15
N HIS A 18 3.86 4.92 5.91
CA HIS A 18 5.07 5.68 5.59
C HIS A 18 5.53 5.40 4.17
N LEU A 19 5.94 6.46 3.47
CA LEU A 19 6.55 6.40 2.14
C LEU A 19 7.97 6.96 2.23
N HIS A 20 8.94 6.13 1.87
CA HIS A 20 10.34 6.52 1.71
C HIS A 20 10.69 6.54 0.22
N PRO A 21 10.80 7.72 -0.41
CA PRO A 21 11.10 7.82 -1.83
C PRO A 21 12.56 7.49 -2.12
N GLY A 22 12.82 6.91 -3.28
CA GLY A 22 14.15 6.70 -3.86
C GLY A 22 14.14 7.02 -5.36
N ALA A 23 15.31 7.01 -5.99
CA ALA A 23 15.46 7.51 -7.37
C ALA A 23 14.62 6.76 -8.42
N ALA A 24 14.39 5.45 -8.25
CA ALA A 24 13.60 4.61 -9.16
C ALA A 24 12.68 3.62 -8.42
N ARG A 25 12.54 3.78 -7.10
CA ARG A 25 11.74 2.92 -6.23
C ARG A 25 11.22 3.72 -5.06
N ALA A 26 10.09 3.31 -4.50
CA ALA A 26 9.60 3.79 -3.21
C ALA A 26 9.48 2.60 -2.26
N HIS A 27 9.85 2.80 -1.00
CA HIS A 27 9.58 1.82 0.04
C HIS A 27 8.37 2.29 0.85
N LEU A 28 7.38 1.41 0.95
CA LEU A 28 6.16 1.65 1.71
C LEU A 28 6.19 0.79 2.98
N THR A 29 5.84 1.39 4.10
CA THR A 29 5.63 0.66 5.36
C THR A 29 4.19 0.87 5.80
N PHE A 30 3.43 -0.23 5.82
CA PHE A 30 2.04 -0.24 6.23
C PHE A 30 1.94 -0.68 7.70
N PHE A 31 1.19 0.07 8.49
CA PHE A 31 0.80 -0.31 9.84
C PHE A 31 -0.67 -0.71 9.81
N ILE A 32 -0.93 -2.01 9.90
CA ILE A 32 -2.23 -2.60 9.68
C ILE A 32 -2.62 -3.42 10.90
N GLN A 33 -3.81 -3.17 11.45
CA GLN A 33 -4.43 -4.02 12.44
C GLN A 33 -4.97 -5.29 11.75
N ALA A 34 -4.35 -6.44 12.04
CA ALA A 34 -4.70 -7.73 11.45
C ALA A 34 -4.48 -8.86 12.46
N PRO A 35 -5.14 -10.03 12.29
CA PRO A 35 -5.00 -11.16 13.21
C PRO A 35 -3.59 -11.77 13.20
N ASP A 36 -2.86 -11.65 12.08
CA ASP A 36 -1.49 -12.12 11.94
C ASP A 36 -0.74 -11.37 10.82
N ALA A 37 0.56 -11.67 10.69
CA ALA A 37 1.43 -11.04 9.71
C ALA A 37 1.07 -11.40 8.25
N ALA A 38 0.53 -12.59 8.00
CA ALA A 38 0.14 -13.02 6.66
C ALA A 38 -1.11 -12.26 6.17
N ALA A 39 -2.07 -12.05 7.07
CA ALA A 39 -3.23 -11.19 6.85
C ALA A 39 -2.80 -9.74 6.61
N ALA A 40 -1.91 -9.18 7.43
CA ALA A 40 -1.38 -7.83 7.23
C ALA A 40 -0.71 -7.67 5.84
N THR A 41 0.11 -8.65 5.45
CA THR A 41 0.77 -8.68 4.12
C THR A 41 -0.25 -8.74 2.99
N THR A 42 -1.29 -9.56 3.14
CA THR A 42 -2.36 -9.72 2.15
C THR A 42 -3.17 -8.44 1.99
N THR A 43 -3.46 -7.75 3.09
CA THR A 43 -4.11 -6.44 3.09
C THR A 43 -3.24 -5.38 2.42
N ALA A 44 -1.96 -5.30 2.77
CA ALA A 44 -1.03 -4.34 2.15
C ALA A 44 -0.94 -4.54 0.63
N ARG A 45 -0.94 -5.81 0.17
CA ARG A 45 -1.04 -6.17 -1.26
C ARG A 45 -2.31 -5.65 -1.90
N ALA A 46 -3.45 -5.82 -1.24
CA ALA A 46 -4.73 -5.36 -1.76
C ALA A 46 -4.78 -3.83 -1.90
N ILE A 47 -4.29 -3.09 -0.90
CA ILE A 47 -4.21 -1.62 -0.93
C ILE A 47 -3.30 -1.16 -2.06
N ALA A 48 -2.09 -1.71 -2.16
CA ALA A 48 -1.14 -1.33 -3.21
C ALA A 48 -1.69 -1.63 -4.60
N ARG A 49 -2.32 -2.80 -4.80
CA ARG A 49 -2.98 -3.15 -6.06
C ARG A 49 -4.04 -2.12 -6.44
N ARG A 50 -4.96 -1.81 -5.52
CA ARG A 50 -6.00 -0.78 -5.73
C ARG A 50 -5.38 0.56 -6.13
N ALA A 51 -4.36 1.02 -5.41
CA ALA A 51 -3.68 2.28 -5.71
C ALA A 51 -3.07 2.30 -7.11
N THR A 52 -2.37 1.22 -7.50
CA THR A 52 -1.77 1.12 -8.83
C THR A 52 -2.80 0.98 -9.96
N GLU A 53 -3.95 0.38 -9.69
CA GLU A 53 -5.03 0.22 -10.68
C GLU A 53 -5.88 1.49 -10.84
N SER A 54 -6.09 2.25 -9.76
CA SER A 54 -6.98 3.41 -9.77
C SER A 54 -6.28 4.75 -10.00
N SER A 55 -4.96 4.85 -9.81
CA SER A 55 -4.23 6.11 -9.90
C SER A 55 -3.42 6.23 -11.20
N PRO A 56 -3.74 7.19 -12.08
CA PRO A 56 -2.93 7.48 -13.26
C PRO A 56 -1.46 7.81 -12.94
N ALA A 57 -1.20 8.40 -11.76
CA ALA A 57 0.15 8.75 -11.33
C ALA A 57 1.03 7.53 -10.98
N LEU A 58 0.41 6.37 -10.72
CA LEU A 58 1.09 5.11 -10.44
C LEU A 58 1.10 4.17 -11.65
N ARG A 59 0.68 4.62 -12.83
CA ARG A 59 0.70 3.80 -14.04
C ARG A 59 2.13 3.33 -14.33
N GLY A 60 2.29 2.02 -14.52
CA GLY A 60 3.58 1.38 -14.77
C GLY A 60 4.38 1.03 -13.52
N TRP A 61 3.93 1.43 -12.32
CA TRP A 61 4.52 0.98 -11.07
C TRP A 61 4.12 -0.46 -10.76
N GLN A 62 5.04 -1.19 -10.13
CA GLN A 62 4.84 -2.59 -9.75
C GLN A 62 5.34 -2.82 -8.32
N ALA A 63 4.61 -3.62 -7.56
CA ALA A 63 5.07 -4.09 -6.26
C ALA A 63 6.04 -5.27 -6.46
N VAL A 64 7.30 -5.08 -6.06
CA VAL A 64 8.38 -6.05 -6.30
C VAL A 64 8.81 -6.83 -5.05
N ARG A 65 8.38 -6.40 -3.85
CA ARG A 65 8.74 -7.02 -2.56
C ARG A 65 7.65 -6.80 -1.51
N TRP A 66 7.49 -7.78 -0.62
CA TRP A 66 6.55 -7.81 0.51
C TRP A 66 7.26 -8.30 1.76
#